data_AF-A0A1G0ZMP8-F1
#
_entry.id   AF-A0A1G0ZMP8-F1
#
_cell.length_a   1.000
_cell.length_b   1.000
_cell.length_c   1.000
_cell.angle_alpha   90.00
_cell.angle_beta   90.00
_cell.angle_gamma   90.00
#
_symmetry.space_group_name_H-M   'P 1'
#
loop_
_entity.id
_entity.type
_entity.pdbx_description
1 polymer ?
#
loop_
_entity_poly.entity_id
_entity_poly.type
_entity_poly.pdbx_seq_one_letter_code
_entity_poly.pdbx_strand_id
1 'polypeptide(L)'
;MPEAEKCRVHGDCDAVVCLTGEFMDAKEKRKRVMARSIKLGHCVCDPRKPCPCTLFQEKNVCTCAGEKVPLETAGKPVRLTEHIRSAGCASKIGQKDLHEVLKSLPVVEDPRLLVGMATADDAGVFKLTDDVTIVQTVDVFTPGVDDPYLFGKIAACNSLSDVYAMGGKPITALSIIGFPIESLPSSAMTDIIRGGMDVLKEAGTILLGGHSINDEEIKFGFAVTGLISGRGIVTNAGAEPGNVLVLTKPLGTGIISLSNQIGRAPDGSMEAATLSMTTLNRKAAEVMVKYGAKACTDVTGFGLLGHLSQLVAESKVTAEIWFDRLPLFPGVLECAQKGIYSGANERNADYSAQRVDFDKAITEEMKAVLFDAQTSGGLLIALPADKVENTVREMQKAGVLCSAVIGRITERSEGKINVLVCGDQRNIPVISKTEREQKMSAKESKAESECCAHGSGGTDKAMKMFQDFMGSAMAPGAIDVVSKELMAVALGLAVHCVPCSRIHIKKSLEMGIGKEELEEAAALAVAFAGCRALMLWNELKNDLKIN
;
A
#
# COMPACT_ATOMS: atom_id res chain seq x y z
N MET A 1 59.05 35.56 -4.05
CA MET A 1 59.04 36.87 -3.38
C MET A 1 58.89 37.93 -4.47
N PRO A 2 58.07 38.98 -4.28
CA PRO A 2 57.88 39.74 -3.04
C PRO A 2 56.52 39.47 -2.39
N GLU A 3 56.40 39.27 -1.08
CA GLU A 3 56.52 40.26 0.01
C GLU A 3 55.52 41.42 -0.09
N ALA A 4 54.45 41.33 0.70
CA ALA A 4 54.01 42.44 1.53
C ALA A 4 53.30 41.88 2.78
N GLU A 5 53.99 42.06 3.90
CA GLU A 5 53.56 41.78 5.26
C GLU A 5 52.42 42.69 5.74
N LYS A 6 51.69 42.15 6.72
CA LYS A 6 51.04 42.82 7.87
C LYS A 6 49.78 43.66 7.62
N CYS A 7 48.65 43.02 7.93
CA CYS A 7 47.70 43.60 8.85
C CYS A 7 47.34 42.58 9.95
N ARG A 8 47.92 42.75 11.13
CA ARG A 8 47.36 42.22 12.39
C ARG A 8 46.35 43.26 12.87
N VAL A 9 45.15 42.87 13.26
CA VAL A 9 44.50 43.23 14.54
C VAL A 9 43.26 42.34 14.73
N HIS A 10 43.28 41.67 15.88
CA HIS A 10 42.24 41.07 16.73
C HIS A 10 40.77 40.99 16.30
N GLY A 11 40.15 39.86 16.66
CA GLY A 11 38.77 39.83 17.13
C GLY A 11 37.95 38.68 16.58
N ASP A 12 37.47 37.82 17.49
CA ASP A 12 36.66 36.62 17.32
C ASP A 12 35.45 36.71 16.35
N CYS A 13 35.07 35.51 15.89
CA CYS A 13 33.79 35.09 15.30
C CYS A 13 33.39 35.72 13.96
N ASP A 14 33.61 34.97 12.88
CA ASP A 14 32.54 34.48 12.00
C ASP A 14 33.14 33.78 10.77
N ALA A 15 32.86 32.49 10.63
CA ALA A 15 33.07 31.78 9.38
C ALA A 15 31.89 30.84 9.14
N VAL A 16 30.88 31.42 8.49
CA VAL A 16 29.92 30.73 7.64
C VAL A 16 30.69 29.71 6.79
N VAL A 17 30.56 28.44 7.13
CA VAL A 17 31.02 27.35 6.27
C VAL A 17 30.04 27.29 5.11
N CYS A 18 30.37 27.98 4.03
CA CYS A 18 29.86 27.68 2.71
C CYS A 18 30.27 26.23 2.38
N LEU A 19 29.35 25.29 2.56
CA LEU A 19 29.48 23.92 2.09
C LEU A 19 29.31 23.90 0.56
N THR A 20 30.32 24.37 -0.17
CA THR A 20 30.58 23.86 -1.51
C THR A 20 31.13 22.45 -1.33
N GLY A 21 30.23 21.46 -1.35
CA GLY A 21 30.60 20.05 -1.25
C GLY A 21 31.46 19.65 -2.45
N GLU A 22 32.78 19.70 -2.30
CA GLU A 22 33.69 18.94 -3.14
C GLU A 22 33.43 17.45 -2.85
N PHE A 23 32.70 16.80 -3.75
CA PHE A 23 32.51 15.35 -3.70
C PHE A 23 33.89 14.69 -3.82
N MET A 24 34.33 14.04 -2.74
CA MET A 24 35.59 13.30 -2.69
C MET A 24 35.64 12.29 -3.85
N ASP A 25 36.70 12.33 -4.67
CA ASP A 25 36.88 11.44 -5.83
C ASP A 25 36.65 9.97 -5.41
N ALA A 26 35.90 9.22 -6.22
CA ALA A 26 35.55 7.82 -5.94
C ALA A 26 36.80 6.96 -5.66
N LYS A 27 37.90 7.26 -6.35
CA LYS A 27 39.21 6.61 -6.15
C LYS A 27 39.80 6.92 -4.77
N GLU A 28 39.61 8.13 -4.26
CA GLU A 28 40.10 8.58 -2.97
C GLU A 28 39.25 8.05 -1.81
N LYS A 29 37.92 8.01 -1.98
CA LYS A 29 36.99 7.28 -1.09
C LYS A 29 37.41 5.82 -0.95
N ARG A 30 37.69 5.15 -2.07
CA ARG A 30 38.13 3.75 -2.10
C ARG A 30 39.46 3.54 -1.36
N LYS A 31 40.48 4.38 -1.63
CA LYS A 31 41.76 4.34 -0.90
C LYS A 31 41.57 4.44 0.62
N ARG A 32 40.70 5.35 1.07
CA ARG A 32 40.43 5.58 2.50
C ARG A 32 39.73 4.37 3.15
N VAL A 33 38.72 3.80 2.49
CA VAL A 33 38.00 2.62 3.01
C VAL A 33 38.94 1.41 3.08
N MET A 34 39.73 1.17 2.04
CA MET A 34 40.71 0.07 2.03
C MET A 34 41.78 0.26 3.10
N ALA A 35 42.33 1.46 3.26
CA ALA A 35 43.31 1.76 4.32
C ALA A 35 42.75 1.47 5.72
N ARG A 36 41.47 1.82 5.96
CA ARG A 36 40.78 1.49 7.23
C ARG A 36 40.61 -0.02 7.40
N SER A 37 40.14 -0.73 6.37
CA SER A 37 39.96 -2.19 6.43
C SER A 37 41.28 -2.94 6.62
N ILE A 38 42.38 -2.47 6.02
CA ILE A 38 43.74 -3.00 6.24
C ILE A 38 44.17 -2.77 7.69
N LYS A 39 43.98 -1.56 8.23
CA LYS A 39 44.33 -1.22 9.61
C LYS A 39 43.57 -2.07 10.64
N LEU A 40 42.32 -2.41 10.34
CA LEU A 40 41.47 -3.24 11.20
C LEU A 40 41.68 -4.75 10.98
N GLY A 41 42.56 -5.17 10.06
CA GLY A 41 42.80 -6.59 9.76
C GLY A 41 41.66 -7.29 9.02
N HIS A 42 40.68 -6.55 8.51
CA HIS A 42 39.51 -7.08 7.79
C HIS A 42 39.72 -7.20 6.28
N CYS A 43 40.87 -6.76 5.75
CA CYS A 43 41.18 -6.86 4.32
C CYS A 43 41.88 -8.19 4.01
N VAL A 44 41.22 -9.07 3.24
CA VAL A 44 41.72 -10.40 2.85
C VAL A 44 42.72 -10.34 1.66
N CYS A 45 42.96 -9.14 1.10
CA CYS A 45 43.77 -8.95 -0.11
C CYS A 45 45.18 -8.44 0.22
N ASP A 46 46.21 -8.96 -0.46
CA ASP A 46 47.59 -8.42 -0.40
C ASP A 46 47.64 -7.06 -1.14
N PRO A 47 47.86 -5.93 -0.43
CA PRO A 47 47.80 -4.60 -1.03
C PRO A 47 48.95 -4.31 -2.01
N ARG A 48 49.94 -5.21 -2.12
CA ARG A 48 51.05 -5.13 -3.09
C ARG A 48 50.71 -5.78 -4.42
N LYS A 49 49.57 -6.47 -4.53
CA LYS A 49 49.13 -7.16 -5.75
C LYS A 49 47.89 -6.45 -6.35
N PRO A 50 47.72 -6.47 -7.68
CA PRO A 50 46.48 -6.02 -8.32
C PRO A 50 45.27 -6.74 -7.73
N CYS A 51 44.14 -6.04 -7.60
CA CYS A 51 42.92 -6.65 -7.08
C CYS A 51 42.55 -7.88 -7.92
N PRO A 52 42.38 -9.07 -7.31
CA PRO A 52 42.08 -10.30 -8.05
C PRO A 52 40.59 -10.42 -8.43
N CYS A 53 39.73 -9.51 -7.95
CA CYS A 53 38.29 -9.56 -8.19
C CYS A 53 37.97 -9.16 -9.63
N THR A 54 37.41 -10.08 -10.41
CA THR A 54 36.95 -9.84 -11.80
C THR A 54 35.98 -8.68 -11.88
N LEU A 55 35.09 -8.54 -10.91
CA LEU A 55 34.09 -7.47 -10.85
C LEU A 55 34.73 -6.07 -10.74
N PHE A 56 35.88 -5.96 -10.06
CA PHE A 56 36.67 -4.74 -10.00
C PHE A 56 37.42 -4.49 -11.31
N GLN A 57 37.98 -5.53 -11.90
CA GLN A 57 38.74 -5.43 -13.16
C GLN A 57 37.84 -5.05 -14.35
N GLU A 58 36.62 -5.57 -14.38
CA GLU A 58 35.68 -5.39 -15.49
C GLU A 58 34.79 -4.15 -15.32
N LYS A 59 34.24 -3.95 -14.12
CA LYS A 59 33.23 -2.89 -13.87
C LYS A 59 33.74 -1.74 -13.01
N ASN A 60 35.00 -1.80 -12.56
CA ASN A 60 35.60 -0.82 -11.65
C ASN A 60 34.81 -0.64 -10.33
N VAL A 61 34.19 -1.72 -9.82
CA VAL A 61 33.42 -1.74 -8.57
C VAL A 61 34.13 -2.60 -7.51
N CYS A 62 34.37 -2.03 -6.33
CA CYS A 62 35.00 -2.73 -5.19
C CYS A 62 34.00 -3.01 -4.05
N THR A 63 33.41 -4.21 -4.04
CA THR A 63 32.47 -4.62 -2.99
C THR A 63 33.08 -4.64 -1.58
N CYS A 64 34.37 -4.98 -1.47
CA CYS A 64 35.11 -4.90 -0.20
C CYS A 64 35.28 -3.46 0.33
N ALA A 65 35.13 -2.45 -0.53
CA ALA A 65 35.12 -1.04 -0.14
C ALA A 65 33.70 -0.50 0.10
N GLY A 66 32.69 -1.38 0.15
CA GLY A 66 31.28 -1.02 0.30
C GLY A 66 30.66 -0.44 -0.97
N GLU A 67 31.33 -0.56 -2.12
CA GLU A 67 30.74 -0.20 -3.41
C GLU A 67 29.80 -1.32 -3.89
N LYS A 68 28.70 -0.96 -4.56
CA LYS A 68 27.72 -1.93 -5.04
C LYS A 68 27.72 -1.95 -6.56
N VAL A 69 27.38 -3.11 -7.12
CA VAL A 69 27.19 -3.24 -8.57
C VAL A 69 25.98 -2.36 -8.93
N PRO A 70 26.11 -1.40 -9.84
CA PRO A 70 24.96 -0.66 -10.33
C PRO A 70 23.95 -1.64 -10.90
N LEU A 71 22.68 -1.53 -10.52
CA LEU A 71 21.61 -2.34 -11.10
C LEU A 71 21.53 -2.05 -12.60
N GLU A 72 21.84 -3.05 -13.43
CA GLU A 72 21.63 -3.00 -14.88
C GLU A 72 20.15 -3.25 -15.17
N THR A 73 19.31 -2.23 -14.96
CA THR A 73 17.87 -2.28 -15.30
C THR A 73 17.47 -1.15 -16.26
N ALA A 74 18.43 -0.62 -17.01
CA ALA A 74 18.17 0.37 -18.05
C ALA A 74 17.21 -0.23 -19.12
N GLY A 75 15.91 0.08 -19.00
CA GLY A 75 14.92 -0.12 -20.06
C GLY A 75 13.71 -1.02 -19.74
N LYS A 76 13.64 -1.69 -18.57
CA LYS A 76 12.41 -2.43 -18.19
C LYS A 76 11.58 -1.63 -17.18
N PRO A 77 10.27 -1.44 -17.41
CA PRO A 77 9.39 -0.80 -16.43
C PRO A 77 9.35 -1.63 -15.14
N VAL A 78 9.51 -0.99 -13.98
CA VAL A 78 9.35 -1.64 -12.68
C VAL A 78 7.86 -1.75 -12.38
N ARG A 79 7.40 -2.96 -12.06
CA ARG A 79 6.03 -3.21 -11.62
C ARG A 79 5.98 -3.21 -10.10
N LEU A 80 5.53 -2.12 -9.50
CA LEU A 80 5.65 -1.95 -8.05
C LEU A 80 4.90 -3.02 -7.22
N THR A 81 3.80 -3.57 -7.74
CA THR A 81 2.99 -4.55 -6.99
C THR A 81 3.66 -5.92 -6.85
N GLU A 82 4.71 -6.20 -7.64
CA GLU A 82 5.51 -7.42 -7.54
C GLU A 82 6.51 -7.37 -6.36
N HIS A 83 6.67 -6.21 -5.71
CA HIS A 83 7.68 -5.96 -4.67
C HIS A 83 7.08 -5.73 -3.27
N ILE A 84 5.84 -6.19 -3.04
CA ILE A 84 5.09 -5.97 -1.80
C ILE A 84 4.28 -7.20 -1.39
N ARG A 85 4.02 -7.38 -0.09
CA ARG A 85 3.14 -8.44 0.42
C ARG A 85 1.65 -8.09 0.37
N SER A 86 1.30 -6.84 0.68
CA SER A 86 -0.08 -6.34 0.76
C SER A 86 -0.18 -5.03 -0.01
N ALA A 87 -1.24 -4.84 -0.80
CA ALA A 87 -1.39 -3.68 -1.68
C ALA A 87 -2.19 -2.54 -1.04
N GLY A 88 -1.75 -1.29 -1.26
CA GLY A 88 -2.49 -0.09 -0.85
C GLY A 88 -2.75 -0.03 0.65
N CYS A 89 -3.90 0.54 1.04
CA CYS A 89 -4.26 0.66 2.45
C CYS A 89 -4.49 -0.67 3.18
N ALA A 90 -4.57 -1.81 2.46
CA ALA A 90 -4.62 -3.13 3.08
C ALA A 90 -3.31 -3.51 3.81
N SER A 91 -2.22 -2.75 3.60
CA SER A 91 -0.96 -2.90 4.33
C SER A 91 -0.98 -2.31 5.75
N LYS A 92 -2.02 -1.55 6.13
CA LYS A 92 -2.14 -0.96 7.48
C LYS A 92 -2.34 -2.05 8.54
N ILE A 93 -1.89 -1.77 9.75
CA ILE A 93 -2.18 -2.59 10.94
C ILE A 93 -3.70 -2.61 11.16
N GLY A 94 -4.25 -3.77 11.54
CA GLY A 94 -5.68 -3.92 11.78
C GLY A 94 -6.18 -2.99 12.89
N GLN A 95 -7.41 -2.50 12.76
CA GLN A 95 -7.99 -1.54 13.71
C GLN A 95 -8.00 -2.07 15.15
N LYS A 96 -8.29 -3.37 15.32
CA LYS A 96 -8.26 -4.04 16.61
C LYS A 96 -6.86 -4.00 17.26
N ASP A 97 -5.83 -4.43 16.53
CA ASP A 97 -4.46 -4.48 17.03
C ASP A 97 -3.94 -3.08 17.38
N LEU A 98 -4.21 -2.09 16.52
CA LEU A 98 -3.84 -0.70 16.76
C LEU A 98 -4.52 -0.16 18.02
N HIS A 99 -5.81 -0.41 18.18
CA HIS A 99 -6.59 0.05 19.32
C HIS A 99 -6.12 -0.57 20.65
N GLU A 100 -5.73 -1.85 20.65
CA GLU A 100 -5.14 -2.53 21.82
C GLU A 100 -3.82 -1.88 22.27
N VAL A 101 -2.94 -1.55 21.32
CA VAL A 101 -1.66 -0.88 21.62
C VAL A 101 -1.90 0.54 22.15
N LEU A 102 -2.73 1.33 21.46
CA LEU A 102 -2.94 2.74 21.81
C LEU A 102 -3.64 2.95 23.15
N LYS A 103 -4.53 2.03 23.56
CA LYS A 103 -5.20 2.05 24.87
C LYS A 103 -4.24 2.02 26.07
N SER A 104 -3.03 1.48 25.88
CA SER A 104 -2.04 1.36 26.95
C SER A 104 -1.20 2.62 27.16
N LEU A 105 -1.30 3.60 26.26
CA LEU A 105 -0.49 4.82 26.28
C LEU A 105 -1.12 5.88 27.20
N PRO A 106 -0.30 6.74 27.84
CA PRO A 106 -0.81 7.82 28.67
C PRO A 106 -1.59 8.83 27.83
N VAL A 107 -2.71 9.30 28.38
CA VAL A 107 -3.50 10.37 27.76
C VAL A 107 -2.76 11.69 27.96
N VAL A 108 -2.60 12.44 26.87
CA VAL A 108 -2.05 13.79 26.90
C VAL A 108 -3.21 14.78 26.94
N GLU A 109 -3.29 15.57 28.02
CA GLU A 109 -4.29 16.62 28.18
C GLU A 109 -3.62 17.99 28.00
N ASP A 110 -4.01 18.72 26.96
CA ASP A 110 -3.66 20.12 26.73
C ASP A 110 -4.91 20.85 26.21
N PRO A 111 -5.32 22.00 26.80
CA PRO A 111 -6.50 22.75 26.33
C PRO A 111 -6.44 23.18 24.86
N ARG A 112 -5.26 23.19 24.25
CA ARG A 112 -5.06 23.49 22.83
C ARG A 112 -5.27 22.27 21.95
N LEU A 113 -5.21 21.06 22.48
CA LEU A 113 -5.51 19.84 21.75
C LEU A 113 -7.02 19.70 21.58
N LEU A 114 -7.52 20.02 20.38
CA LEU A 114 -8.96 20.00 20.07
C LEU A 114 -9.43 18.59 19.68
N VAL A 115 -8.58 17.87 18.94
CA VAL A 115 -8.80 16.50 18.50
C VAL A 115 -7.46 15.77 18.63
N GLY A 116 -7.46 14.62 19.31
CA GLY A 116 -6.23 13.90 19.63
C GLY A 116 -6.42 12.39 19.60
N MET A 117 -5.43 11.67 20.12
CA MET A 117 -5.45 10.20 20.11
C MET A 117 -6.66 9.60 20.84
N ALA A 118 -7.16 10.28 21.88
CA ALA A 118 -8.29 9.82 22.67
C ALA A 118 -9.61 9.79 21.90
N THR A 119 -9.78 10.65 20.89
CA THR A 119 -11.00 10.76 20.07
C THR A 119 -10.91 9.98 18.76
N ALA A 120 -9.75 9.37 18.47
CA ALA A 120 -9.51 8.50 17.31
C ALA A 120 -10.05 9.02 15.97
N ASP A 121 -9.88 10.32 15.72
CA ASP A 121 -10.30 11.01 14.48
C ASP A 121 -9.21 10.90 13.40
N ASP A 122 -9.52 11.31 12.18
CA ASP A 122 -8.66 11.12 11.00
C ASP A 122 -7.34 11.93 11.09
N ALA A 123 -7.33 13.03 11.84
CA ALA A 123 -6.14 13.85 12.05
C ALA A 123 -6.09 14.50 13.43
N GLY A 124 -4.88 14.82 13.89
CA GLY A 124 -4.68 15.60 15.10
C GLY A 124 -4.99 17.09 14.85
N VAL A 125 -5.79 17.71 15.70
CA VAL A 125 -6.16 19.12 15.59
C VAL A 125 -5.68 19.87 16.82
N PHE A 126 -4.89 20.91 16.59
CA PHE A 126 -4.25 21.69 17.64
C PHE A 126 -4.46 23.18 17.42
N LYS A 127 -4.96 23.86 18.45
CA LYS A 127 -5.15 25.31 18.48
C LYS A 127 -3.79 25.99 18.75
N LEU A 128 -3.16 26.50 17.69
CA LEU A 128 -1.85 27.13 17.78
C LEU A 128 -1.96 28.55 18.38
N THR A 129 -2.94 29.32 17.93
CA THR A 129 -3.31 30.65 18.46
C THR A 129 -4.82 30.79 18.52
N ASP A 130 -5.35 31.92 18.95
CA ASP A 130 -6.81 32.15 18.98
C ASP A 130 -7.47 32.08 17.61
N ASP A 131 -6.74 32.44 16.56
CA ASP A 131 -7.26 32.50 15.18
C ASP A 131 -6.73 31.38 14.28
N VAL A 132 -5.72 30.61 14.74
CA VAL A 132 -5.04 29.59 13.94
C VAL A 132 -5.16 28.22 14.59
N THR A 133 -5.90 27.35 13.92
CA THR A 133 -5.95 25.91 14.23
C THR A 133 -5.20 25.15 13.16
N ILE A 134 -4.23 24.34 13.59
CA ILE A 134 -3.49 23.42 12.72
C ILE A 134 -4.15 22.04 12.73
N VAL A 135 -4.11 21.37 11.59
CA VAL A 135 -4.43 19.94 11.47
C VAL A 135 -3.18 19.22 10.97
N GLN A 136 -2.84 18.11 11.61
CA GLN A 136 -1.67 17.31 11.27
C GLN A 136 -2.07 15.86 11.09
N THR A 137 -1.65 15.30 9.96
CA THR A 137 -1.80 13.87 9.66
C THR A 137 -0.50 13.33 9.07
N VAL A 138 -0.35 12.01 9.11
CA VAL A 138 0.67 11.28 8.39
C VAL A 138 0.09 9.98 7.91
N ASP A 139 0.30 9.67 6.63
CA ASP A 139 -0.16 8.42 6.07
C ASP A 139 0.87 7.85 5.10
N VAL A 140 1.22 6.58 5.29
CA VAL A 140 2.26 5.86 4.53
C VAL A 140 1.78 4.42 4.31
N PHE A 141 1.86 3.95 3.07
CA PHE A 141 1.41 2.62 2.70
C PHE A 141 2.19 2.07 1.50
N THR A 142 1.93 0.83 1.14
CA THR A 142 2.58 0.13 0.03
C THR A 142 1.88 0.39 -1.31
N PRO A 143 2.57 0.24 -2.46
CA PRO A 143 1.98 0.36 -3.79
C PRO A 143 0.70 -0.45 -4.00
N GLY A 144 -0.38 0.21 -4.44
CA GLY A 144 -1.61 -0.42 -4.92
C GLY A 144 -1.69 -0.55 -6.45
N VAL A 145 -0.72 0.02 -7.16
CA VAL A 145 -0.64 0.07 -8.63
C VAL A 145 0.78 -0.17 -9.09
N ASP A 146 0.94 -0.66 -10.32
CA ASP A 146 2.27 -0.98 -10.88
C ASP A 146 3.09 0.24 -11.28
N ASP A 147 2.42 1.30 -11.76
CA ASP A 147 3.08 2.50 -12.24
C ASP A 147 3.58 3.37 -11.07
N PRO A 148 4.89 3.67 -10.99
CA PRO A 148 5.44 4.41 -9.87
C PRO A 148 4.89 5.83 -9.74
N TYR A 149 4.67 6.50 -10.87
CA TYR A 149 4.15 7.87 -10.88
C TYR A 149 2.70 7.94 -10.38
N LEU A 150 1.84 7.03 -10.83
CA LEU A 150 0.46 6.89 -10.34
C LEU A 150 0.44 6.53 -8.86
N PHE A 151 1.31 5.64 -8.38
CA PHE A 151 1.40 5.35 -6.94
C PHE A 151 1.73 6.61 -6.14
N GLY A 152 2.70 7.41 -6.60
CA GLY A 152 3.02 8.71 -6.02
C GLY A 152 1.81 9.65 -5.92
N LYS A 153 1.01 9.74 -6.98
CA LYS A 153 -0.23 10.53 -6.99
C LYS A 153 -1.25 10.01 -5.97
N ILE A 154 -1.47 8.70 -5.92
CA ILE A 154 -2.41 8.05 -4.99
C ILE A 154 -1.98 8.30 -3.54
N ALA A 155 -0.69 8.15 -3.23
CA ALA A 155 -0.13 8.41 -1.92
C ALA A 155 -0.37 9.86 -1.48
N ALA A 156 -0.12 10.83 -2.35
CA ALA A 156 -0.40 12.24 -2.06
C ALA A 156 -1.90 12.50 -1.85
N CYS A 157 -2.77 11.99 -2.73
CA CYS A 157 -4.22 12.16 -2.57
C CYS A 157 -4.74 11.58 -1.25
N ASN A 158 -4.22 10.40 -0.85
CA ASN A 158 -4.56 9.76 0.41
C ASN A 158 -4.05 10.57 1.61
N SER A 159 -2.77 10.95 1.65
CA SER A 159 -2.21 11.71 2.78
C SER A 159 -2.82 13.10 2.95
N LEU A 160 -3.37 13.70 1.88
CA LEU A 160 -4.10 14.97 1.96
C LEU A 160 -5.56 14.79 2.43
N SER A 161 -6.09 13.57 2.37
CA SER A 161 -7.51 13.27 2.55
C SER A 161 -7.99 13.57 3.97
N ASP A 162 -7.23 13.19 4.99
CA ASP A 162 -7.61 13.46 6.40
C ASP A 162 -7.75 14.96 6.67
N VAL A 163 -6.86 15.79 6.09
CA VAL A 163 -6.97 17.26 6.21
C VAL A 163 -8.28 17.75 5.61
N TYR A 164 -8.70 17.21 4.47
CA TYR A 164 -9.98 17.54 3.85
C TYR A 164 -11.17 17.00 4.65
N ALA A 165 -11.07 15.81 5.25
CA ALA A 165 -12.11 15.24 6.11
C ALA A 165 -12.40 16.13 7.33
N MET A 166 -11.36 16.79 7.87
CA MET A 166 -11.51 17.76 8.96
C MET A 166 -12.03 19.14 8.52
N GLY A 167 -12.31 19.34 7.22
CA GLY A 167 -12.67 20.63 6.65
C GLY A 167 -11.49 21.61 6.53
N GLY A 168 -10.26 21.12 6.65
CA GLY A 168 -9.04 21.90 6.59
C GLY A 168 -8.51 22.12 5.16
N LYS A 169 -7.57 23.07 5.06
CA LYS A 169 -6.81 23.33 3.84
C LYS A 169 -5.35 22.89 4.06
N PRO A 170 -4.82 21.94 3.27
CA PRO A 170 -3.42 21.52 3.39
C PRO A 170 -2.47 22.63 2.89
N ILE A 171 -1.39 22.89 3.63
CA ILE A 171 -0.45 23.99 3.34
C ILE A 171 0.96 23.47 3.07
N THR A 172 1.46 22.54 3.89
CA THR A 172 2.80 21.97 3.74
C THR A 172 2.80 20.46 3.88
N ALA A 173 3.75 19.79 3.24
CA ALA A 173 3.96 18.35 3.36
C ALA A 173 5.45 18.00 3.53
N LEU A 174 5.71 16.86 4.15
CA LEU A 174 7.01 16.19 4.22
C LEU A 174 6.84 14.77 3.69
N SER A 175 7.67 14.37 2.72
CA SER A 175 7.64 13.02 2.18
C SER A 175 8.27 12.01 3.14
N ILE A 176 7.72 10.80 3.19
CA ILE A 176 8.28 9.68 3.92
C ILE A 176 8.40 8.51 2.94
N ILE A 177 9.60 7.97 2.78
CA ILE A 177 9.84 6.89 1.83
C ILE A 177 10.72 5.78 2.43
N GLY A 178 10.20 4.57 2.42
CA GLY A 178 10.97 3.33 2.50
C GLY A 178 11.12 2.77 1.09
N PHE A 179 12.34 2.57 0.61
CA PHE A 179 12.55 2.09 -0.77
C PHE A 179 13.76 1.15 -0.83
N PRO A 180 13.67 0.00 -1.51
CA PRO A 180 14.78 -0.93 -1.67
C PRO A 180 15.73 -0.43 -2.76
N ILE A 181 16.46 0.66 -2.44
CA ILE A 181 17.33 1.37 -3.39
C ILE A 181 18.46 0.50 -3.95
N GLU A 182 18.69 -0.65 -3.31
CA GLU A 182 19.71 -1.62 -3.69
C GLU A 182 19.21 -2.69 -4.67
N SER A 183 17.90 -2.92 -4.76
CA SER A 183 17.29 -3.90 -5.67
C SER A 183 16.41 -3.26 -6.75
N LEU A 184 15.96 -2.01 -6.55
CA LEU A 184 15.15 -1.27 -7.50
C LEU A 184 15.85 -0.01 -8.04
N PRO A 185 15.60 0.36 -9.30
CA PRO A 185 16.19 1.55 -9.89
C PRO A 185 15.67 2.83 -9.22
N SER A 186 16.57 3.78 -8.99
CA SER A 186 16.23 5.09 -8.40
C SER A 186 15.28 5.93 -9.26
N SER A 187 15.15 5.62 -10.56
CA SER A 187 14.14 6.26 -11.43
C SER A 187 12.72 5.97 -10.96
N ALA A 188 12.42 4.78 -10.45
CA ALA A 188 11.11 4.46 -9.91
C ALA A 188 10.80 5.31 -8.67
N MET A 189 11.76 5.45 -7.75
CA MET A 189 11.66 6.39 -6.62
C MET A 189 11.46 7.84 -7.08
N THR A 190 12.17 8.25 -8.14
CA THR A 190 12.03 9.59 -8.74
C THR A 190 10.61 9.81 -9.26
N ASP A 191 10.05 8.83 -9.98
CA ASP A 191 8.71 8.90 -10.54
C ASP A 191 7.62 8.93 -9.46
N ILE A 192 7.79 8.15 -8.37
CA ILE A 192 6.91 8.19 -7.18
C ILE A 192 6.87 9.59 -6.59
N ILE A 193 8.03 10.18 -6.32
CA ILE A 193 8.10 11.52 -5.71
C ILE A 193 7.49 12.56 -6.67
N ARG A 194 7.79 12.48 -7.97
CA ARG A 194 7.24 13.38 -8.99
C ARG A 194 5.71 13.32 -9.04
N GLY A 195 5.14 12.12 -9.03
CA GLY A 195 3.68 11.95 -9.02
C GLY A 195 3.03 12.60 -7.80
N GLY A 196 3.63 12.42 -6.63
CA GLY A 196 3.14 13.08 -5.40
C GLY A 196 3.27 14.60 -5.47
N MET A 197 4.40 15.12 -5.97
CA MET A 197 4.63 16.56 -6.13
C MET A 197 3.59 17.24 -7.04
N ASP A 198 3.19 16.59 -8.12
CA ASP A 198 2.18 17.15 -9.03
C ASP A 198 0.80 17.28 -8.37
N VAL A 199 0.43 16.31 -7.52
CA VAL A 199 -0.81 16.37 -6.71
C VAL A 199 -0.71 17.43 -5.62
N LEU A 200 0.43 17.52 -4.91
CA LEU A 200 0.64 18.57 -3.90
C LEU A 200 0.54 19.96 -4.53
N LYS A 201 1.09 20.14 -5.73
CA LYS A 201 0.97 21.38 -6.51
C LYS A 201 -0.47 21.68 -6.87
N GLU A 202 -1.25 20.69 -7.32
CA GLU A 202 -2.69 20.84 -7.57
C GLU A 202 -3.47 21.26 -6.30
N ALA A 203 -3.10 20.69 -5.15
CA ALA A 203 -3.69 21.01 -3.85
C ALA A 203 -3.24 22.37 -3.27
N GLY A 204 -2.25 23.03 -3.88
CA GLY A 204 -1.64 24.25 -3.35
C GLY A 204 -0.81 24.00 -2.08
N THR A 205 -0.29 22.78 -1.91
CA THR A 205 0.53 22.34 -0.77
C THR A 205 2.00 22.30 -1.15
N ILE A 206 2.87 22.81 -0.28
CA ILE A 206 4.31 22.90 -0.54
C ILE A 206 5.04 21.71 0.09
N LEU A 207 5.79 20.95 -0.72
CA LEU A 207 6.71 19.93 -0.21
C LEU A 207 7.96 20.61 0.37
N LEU A 208 8.15 20.52 1.68
CA LEU A 208 9.28 21.16 2.38
C LEU A 208 10.54 20.29 2.46
N GLY A 209 10.41 19.01 2.14
CA GLY A 209 11.48 18.02 2.27
C GLY A 209 10.92 16.63 2.55
N GLY A 210 11.67 15.84 3.29
CA GLY A 210 11.23 14.51 3.69
C GLY A 210 12.33 13.67 4.31
N HIS A 211 12.01 12.40 4.52
CA HIS A 211 12.92 11.40 5.04
C HIS A 211 12.87 10.12 4.21
N SER A 212 14.04 9.55 3.92
CA SER A 212 14.20 8.33 3.13
C SER A 212 14.97 7.26 3.90
N ILE A 213 14.45 6.05 3.90
CA ILE A 213 15.01 4.88 4.57
C ILE A 213 15.21 3.78 3.52
N ASN A 214 16.37 3.12 3.54
CA ASN A 214 16.57 1.90 2.77
C ASN A 214 15.78 0.77 3.44
N ASP A 215 14.82 0.20 2.72
CA ASP A 215 13.84 -0.75 3.24
C ASP A 215 13.61 -1.86 2.22
N GLU A 216 13.30 -3.08 2.65
CA GLU A 216 13.06 -4.21 1.75
C GLU A 216 11.75 -4.06 0.96
N GLU A 217 10.73 -3.42 1.56
CA GLU A 217 9.45 -3.15 0.91
C GLU A 217 9.24 -1.66 0.67
N ILE A 218 8.66 -1.35 -0.49
CA ILE A 218 8.29 0.03 -0.87
C ILE A 218 7.19 0.55 0.05
N LYS A 219 7.44 1.68 0.68
CA LYS A 219 6.48 2.43 1.51
C LYS A 219 6.60 3.90 1.14
N PHE A 220 5.48 4.54 0.82
CA PHE A 220 5.50 5.96 0.48
C PHE A 220 4.27 6.68 0.98
N GLY A 221 4.44 7.95 1.29
CA GLY A 221 3.38 8.83 1.74
C GLY A 221 3.90 10.17 2.23
N PHE A 222 3.02 10.94 2.85
CA PHE A 222 3.34 12.28 3.32
C PHE A 222 2.82 12.50 4.74
N ALA A 223 3.61 13.22 5.54
CA ALA A 223 3.10 13.96 6.68
C ALA A 223 2.62 15.33 6.18
N VAL A 224 1.40 15.71 6.52
CA VAL A 224 0.74 16.91 6.01
C VAL A 224 0.33 17.80 7.17
N THR A 225 0.63 19.09 7.04
CA THR A 225 0.10 20.14 7.92
C THR A 225 -0.88 21.00 7.13
N GLY A 226 -2.10 21.10 7.63
CA GLY A 226 -3.13 21.99 7.14
C GLY A 226 -3.54 23.03 8.18
N LEU A 227 -4.41 23.94 7.74
CA LEU A 227 -5.04 24.95 8.57
C LEU A 227 -6.56 24.80 8.51
N ILE A 228 -7.21 25.02 9.65
CA ILE A 228 -8.66 25.16 9.74
C ILE A 228 -8.95 26.60 10.15
N SER A 229 -9.75 27.32 9.36
CA SER A 229 -10.13 28.70 9.64
C SER A 229 -11.44 28.76 10.44
N GLY A 230 -11.43 29.43 11.59
CA GLY A 230 -12.63 29.73 12.38
C GLY A 230 -13.32 28.50 13.00
N ARG A 231 -14.66 28.52 13.04
CA ARG A 231 -15.51 27.44 13.61
C ARG A 231 -15.78 26.27 12.64
N GLY A 232 -15.01 26.15 11.56
CA GLY A 232 -15.24 25.21 10.46
C GLY A 232 -14.70 23.79 10.67
N ILE A 233 -14.31 23.42 11.90
CA ILE A 233 -13.81 22.07 12.17
C ILE A 233 -14.97 21.08 11.99
N VAL A 234 -14.76 20.12 11.10
CA VAL A 234 -15.63 18.95 10.95
C VAL A 234 -14.92 17.79 11.63
N THR A 235 -15.63 17.01 12.46
CA THR A 235 -15.05 15.88 13.21
C THR A 235 -15.87 14.62 12.97
N ASN A 236 -15.38 13.45 13.35
CA ASN A 236 -16.19 12.22 13.30
C ASN A 236 -17.32 12.16 14.38
N ALA A 237 -17.34 13.10 15.34
CA ALA A 237 -18.25 13.10 16.50
C ALA A 237 -19.47 14.04 16.38
N GLY A 238 -19.59 14.76 15.25
CA GLY A 238 -20.63 15.79 15.06
C GLY A 238 -21.96 15.33 14.47
N ALA A 239 -22.20 14.02 14.33
CA ALA A 239 -23.42 13.53 13.67
C ALA A 239 -24.64 13.60 14.61
N GLU A 240 -25.80 13.96 14.04
CA GLU A 240 -27.05 14.14 14.77
C GLU A 240 -28.19 13.33 14.12
N PRO A 241 -29.18 12.85 14.91
CA PRO A 241 -30.41 12.27 14.37
C PRO A 241 -31.05 13.15 13.29
N GLY A 242 -31.48 12.53 12.19
CA GLY A 242 -32.01 13.22 11.02
C GLY A 242 -30.95 13.71 10.03
N ASN A 243 -29.65 13.57 10.34
CA ASN A 243 -28.62 13.75 9.31
C ASN A 243 -28.71 12.65 8.25
N VAL A 244 -28.32 12.98 7.02
CA VAL A 244 -28.27 12.10 5.87
C VAL A 244 -26.82 11.88 5.49
N LEU A 245 -26.48 10.64 5.13
CA LEU A 245 -25.12 10.22 4.81
C LEU A 245 -24.87 10.33 3.30
N VAL A 246 -23.82 11.04 2.92
CA VAL A 246 -23.39 11.23 1.53
C VAL A 246 -21.98 10.69 1.34
N LEU A 247 -21.79 9.86 0.32
CA LEU A 247 -20.48 9.31 -0.06
C LEU A 247 -19.99 9.89 -1.39
N THR A 248 -18.72 10.30 -1.39
CA THR A 248 -18.18 11.14 -2.48
C THR A 248 -17.26 10.43 -3.47
N LYS A 249 -16.97 9.14 -3.25
CA LYS A 249 -16.32 8.24 -4.22
C LYS A 249 -16.95 6.84 -4.18
N PRO A 250 -16.90 6.07 -5.29
CA PRO A 250 -17.33 4.68 -5.29
C PRO A 250 -16.46 3.78 -4.41
N LEU A 251 -17.02 2.64 -4.01
CA LEU A 251 -16.36 1.60 -3.21
C LEU A 251 -15.85 0.45 -4.08
N GLY A 252 -14.86 -0.27 -3.54
CA GLY A 252 -14.32 -1.51 -4.12
C GLY A 252 -12.87 -1.41 -4.61
N THR A 253 -12.12 -0.36 -4.23
CA THR A 253 -10.74 -0.19 -4.69
C THR A 253 -9.82 -1.34 -4.25
N GLY A 254 -10.01 -1.90 -3.05
CA GLY A 254 -9.23 -3.03 -2.56
C GLY A 254 -9.51 -4.31 -3.36
N ILE A 255 -10.80 -4.59 -3.59
CA ILE A 255 -11.25 -5.70 -4.45
C ILE A 255 -10.68 -5.58 -5.87
N ILE A 256 -10.80 -4.41 -6.50
CA ILE A 256 -10.28 -4.20 -7.86
C ILE A 256 -8.77 -4.30 -7.92
N SER A 257 -8.05 -3.74 -6.93
CA SER A 257 -6.58 -3.81 -6.88
C SER A 257 -6.09 -5.25 -6.74
N LEU A 258 -6.72 -6.05 -5.86
CA LEU A 258 -6.40 -7.47 -5.73
C LEU A 258 -6.73 -8.22 -7.01
N SER A 259 -7.90 -7.98 -7.59
CA SER A 259 -8.32 -8.60 -8.84
C SER A 259 -7.32 -8.30 -9.96
N ASN A 260 -6.80 -7.07 -10.04
CA ASN A 260 -5.76 -6.69 -10.98
C ASN A 260 -4.43 -7.41 -10.71
N GLN A 261 -4.02 -7.50 -9.44
CA GLN A 261 -2.79 -8.18 -9.02
C GLN A 261 -2.78 -9.67 -9.43
N ILE A 262 -3.94 -10.34 -9.40
CA ILE A 262 -4.08 -11.74 -9.81
C ILE A 262 -4.51 -11.92 -11.28
N GLY A 263 -4.54 -10.84 -12.07
CA GLY A 263 -4.88 -10.88 -13.51
C GLY A 263 -6.35 -11.21 -13.81
N ARG A 264 -7.28 -10.84 -12.92
CA ARG A 264 -8.73 -11.10 -13.03
C ARG A 264 -9.60 -9.84 -12.98
N ALA A 265 -8.99 -8.65 -13.04
CA ALA A 265 -9.73 -7.39 -13.01
C ALA A 265 -10.71 -7.29 -14.20
N PRO A 266 -11.98 -6.89 -13.96
CA PRO A 266 -12.91 -6.55 -15.04
C PRO A 266 -12.38 -5.41 -15.90
N ASP A 267 -12.66 -5.44 -17.20
CA ASP A 267 -12.23 -4.41 -18.14
C ASP A 267 -12.67 -3.01 -17.70
N GLY A 268 -11.76 -2.04 -17.69
CA GLY A 268 -12.06 -0.65 -17.33
C GLY A 268 -12.18 -0.38 -15.83
N SER A 269 -12.20 -1.42 -14.98
CA SER A 269 -12.39 -1.26 -13.53
C SER A 269 -11.17 -0.64 -12.85
N MET A 270 -9.96 -1.03 -13.25
CA MET A 270 -8.71 -0.51 -12.68
C MET A 270 -8.47 0.95 -13.08
N GLU A 271 -8.82 1.33 -14.31
CA GLU A 271 -8.76 2.72 -14.79
C GLU A 271 -9.73 3.60 -14.00
N ALA A 272 -10.97 3.13 -13.79
CA ALA A 272 -11.97 3.83 -12.98
C ALA A 272 -11.53 3.99 -11.52
N ALA A 273 -10.98 2.92 -10.92
CA ALA A 273 -10.44 2.95 -9.57
C ALA A 273 -9.24 3.90 -9.48
N THR A 274 -8.30 3.85 -10.42
CA THR A 274 -7.12 4.72 -10.45
C THR A 274 -7.50 6.20 -10.59
N LEU A 275 -8.45 6.52 -11.46
CA LEU A 275 -8.98 7.88 -11.58
C LEU A 275 -9.55 8.36 -10.24
N SER A 276 -10.33 7.51 -9.57
CA SER A 276 -10.89 7.81 -8.25
C SER A 276 -9.82 8.03 -7.18
N MET A 277 -8.83 7.12 -7.10
CA MET A 277 -7.72 7.19 -6.14
C MET A 277 -6.78 8.37 -6.38
N THR A 278 -6.72 8.89 -7.61
CA THR A 278 -5.90 10.07 -7.97
C THR A 278 -6.70 11.38 -7.99
N THR A 279 -7.96 11.37 -7.55
CA THR A 279 -8.80 12.56 -7.40
C THR A 279 -8.79 13.07 -5.97
N LEU A 280 -8.49 14.36 -5.77
CA LEU A 280 -8.50 15.01 -4.45
C LEU A 280 -9.92 15.13 -3.87
N ASN A 281 -10.06 14.95 -2.56
CA ASN A 281 -11.30 15.22 -1.82
C ASN A 281 -11.59 16.74 -1.61
N ARG A 282 -10.72 17.62 -2.12
CA ARG A 282 -10.78 19.08 -1.98
C ARG A 282 -12.17 19.69 -2.24
N LYS A 283 -12.74 19.41 -3.40
CA LYS A 283 -14.03 20.00 -3.79
C LYS A 283 -15.18 19.53 -2.91
N ALA A 284 -15.16 18.26 -2.49
CA ALA A 284 -16.15 17.73 -1.56
C ALA A 284 -16.04 18.42 -0.19
N ALA A 285 -14.82 18.62 0.31
CA ALA A 285 -14.58 19.31 1.57
C ALA A 285 -14.99 20.80 1.53
N GLU A 286 -14.63 21.53 0.46
CA GLU A 286 -15.04 22.93 0.29
C GLU A 286 -16.58 23.08 0.32
N VAL A 287 -17.29 22.18 -0.38
CA VAL A 287 -18.76 22.20 -0.41
C VAL A 287 -19.36 21.77 0.93
N MET A 288 -18.86 20.71 1.58
CA MET A 288 -19.42 20.26 2.86
C MET A 288 -19.30 21.31 3.96
N VAL A 289 -18.15 22.01 4.03
CA VAL A 289 -17.93 23.10 4.98
C VAL A 289 -18.88 24.26 4.70
N LYS A 290 -19.07 24.63 3.44
CA LYS A 290 -20.02 25.70 3.03
C LYS A 290 -21.45 25.43 3.51
N TYR A 291 -21.92 24.18 3.43
CA TYR A 291 -23.26 23.82 3.89
C TYR A 291 -23.33 23.51 5.39
N GLY A 292 -22.21 23.56 6.10
CA GLY A 292 -22.14 23.37 7.55
C GLY A 292 -22.32 21.92 7.97
N ALA A 293 -21.68 20.99 7.26
CA ALA A 293 -21.49 19.64 7.75
C ALA A 293 -20.80 19.70 9.12
N LYS A 294 -21.30 18.91 10.07
CA LYS A 294 -20.70 18.80 11.41
C LYS A 294 -19.93 17.50 11.60
N ALA A 295 -20.29 16.47 10.83
CA ALA A 295 -19.59 15.21 10.83
C ALA A 295 -19.14 14.75 9.45
N CYS A 296 -17.90 14.30 9.39
CA CYS A 296 -17.26 13.73 8.22
C CYS A 296 -16.14 12.80 8.68
N THR A 297 -15.87 11.79 7.87
CA THR A 297 -14.62 11.02 7.86
C THR A 297 -14.33 10.67 6.41
N ASP A 298 -13.11 10.26 6.07
CA ASP A 298 -12.84 9.64 4.78
C ASP A 298 -12.84 8.11 4.87
N VAL A 299 -13.33 7.44 3.82
CA VAL A 299 -13.39 5.98 3.82
C VAL A 299 -12.09 5.45 3.24
N THR A 300 -11.20 4.93 4.10
CA THR A 300 -9.91 4.36 3.69
C THR A 300 -9.74 2.90 4.12
N GLY A 301 -8.66 2.55 4.82
CA GLY A 301 -8.20 1.18 5.03
C GLY A 301 -9.15 0.29 5.84
N PHE A 302 -9.99 0.88 6.69
CA PHE A 302 -10.95 0.12 7.51
C PHE A 302 -12.28 -0.18 6.78
N GLY A 303 -12.42 0.27 5.53
CA GLY A 303 -13.63 0.10 4.75
C GLY A 303 -14.79 0.94 5.26
N LEU A 304 -15.92 0.91 4.55
CA LEU A 304 -17.07 1.77 4.88
C LEU A 304 -17.56 1.52 6.31
N LEU A 305 -17.73 0.27 6.70
CA LEU A 305 -18.24 -0.08 8.02
C LEU A 305 -17.25 0.20 9.15
N GLY A 306 -15.95 0.11 8.90
CA GLY A 306 -14.94 0.45 9.90
C GLY A 306 -14.96 1.94 10.25
N HIS A 307 -14.91 2.80 9.23
CA HIS A 307 -14.97 4.26 9.42
C HIS A 307 -16.33 4.72 9.95
N LEU A 308 -17.44 4.17 9.42
CA LEU A 308 -18.77 4.50 9.93
C LEU A 308 -18.94 4.04 11.39
N SER A 309 -18.33 2.92 11.81
CA SER A 309 -18.39 2.43 13.20
C SER A 309 -17.76 3.41 14.17
N GLN A 310 -16.65 4.06 13.79
CA GLN A 310 -16.04 5.12 14.58
C GLN A 310 -16.95 6.35 14.65
N LEU A 311 -17.46 6.81 13.50
CA LEU A 311 -18.34 7.97 13.42
C LEU A 311 -19.58 7.81 14.31
N VAL A 312 -20.27 6.66 14.24
CA VAL A 312 -21.49 6.43 15.04
C VAL A 312 -21.19 6.28 16.53
N ALA A 313 -20.04 5.70 16.89
CA ALA A 313 -19.62 5.55 18.28
C ALA A 313 -19.26 6.90 18.91
N GLU A 314 -18.44 7.71 18.25
CA GLU A 314 -18.03 9.03 18.74
C GLU A 314 -19.21 10.02 18.75
N SER A 315 -20.09 9.95 17.73
CA SER A 315 -21.30 10.78 17.67
C SER A 315 -22.44 10.29 18.57
N LYS A 316 -22.35 9.09 19.14
CA LYS A 316 -23.40 8.44 19.96
C LYS A 316 -24.76 8.36 19.25
N VAL A 317 -24.76 7.77 18.07
CA VAL A 317 -25.95 7.66 17.21
C VAL A 317 -26.07 6.28 16.55
N THR A 318 -27.24 6.00 15.97
CA THR A 318 -27.44 4.87 15.07
C THR A 318 -27.47 5.34 13.62
N ALA A 319 -26.77 4.63 12.72
CA ALA A 319 -26.84 4.84 11.28
C ALA A 319 -27.63 3.73 10.58
N GLU A 320 -28.39 4.10 9.54
CA GLU A 320 -28.95 3.19 8.55
C GLU A 320 -28.21 3.39 7.22
N ILE A 321 -27.74 2.30 6.61
CA ILE A 321 -27.10 2.27 5.29
C ILE A 321 -27.97 1.47 4.33
N TRP A 322 -28.11 1.99 3.10
CA TRP A 322 -28.89 1.39 2.02
C TRP A 322 -27.94 0.84 0.96
N PHE A 323 -27.74 -0.47 0.98
CA PHE A 323 -26.73 -1.14 0.15
C PHE A 323 -26.95 -0.90 -1.35
N ASP A 324 -28.21 -0.92 -1.80
CA ASP A 324 -28.61 -0.71 -3.20
C ASP A 324 -28.32 0.70 -3.73
N ARG A 325 -28.03 1.66 -2.85
CA ARG A 325 -27.65 3.03 -3.19
C ARG A 325 -26.15 3.29 -3.09
N LEU A 326 -25.35 2.30 -2.70
CA LEU A 326 -23.90 2.44 -2.63
C LEU A 326 -23.30 2.56 -4.04
N PRO A 327 -22.48 3.60 -4.31
CA PRO A 327 -21.74 3.69 -5.55
C PRO A 327 -20.61 2.65 -5.54
N LEU A 328 -20.59 1.75 -6.51
CA LEU A 328 -19.56 0.70 -6.64
C LEU A 328 -18.80 0.84 -7.95
N PHE A 329 -17.52 0.47 -7.99
CA PHE A 329 -16.82 0.35 -9.27
C PHE A 329 -17.38 -0.80 -10.12
N PRO A 330 -17.24 -0.73 -11.46
CA PRO A 330 -17.65 -1.81 -12.34
C PRO A 330 -17.04 -3.16 -11.94
N GLY A 331 -17.88 -4.19 -11.85
CA GLY A 331 -17.47 -5.58 -11.58
C GLY A 331 -17.03 -5.88 -10.15
N VAL A 332 -17.10 -4.93 -9.21
CA VAL A 332 -16.75 -5.16 -7.78
C VAL A 332 -17.55 -6.30 -7.17
N LEU A 333 -18.87 -6.31 -7.37
CA LEU A 333 -19.72 -7.38 -6.83
C LEU A 333 -19.45 -8.73 -7.48
N GLU A 334 -19.14 -8.76 -8.77
CA GLU A 334 -18.78 -10.00 -9.47
C GLU A 334 -17.47 -10.58 -8.95
N CYS A 335 -16.48 -9.72 -8.64
CA CYS A 335 -15.25 -10.12 -7.98
C CYS A 335 -15.52 -10.66 -6.57
N ALA A 336 -16.35 -9.96 -5.78
CA ALA A 336 -16.70 -10.39 -4.43
C ALA A 336 -17.45 -11.73 -4.41
N GLN A 337 -18.37 -11.97 -5.37
CA GLN A 337 -19.05 -13.26 -5.54
C GLN A 337 -18.09 -14.42 -5.84
N LYS A 338 -16.96 -14.12 -6.50
CA LYS A 338 -15.89 -15.09 -6.78
C LYS A 338 -14.90 -15.24 -5.62
N GLY A 339 -15.13 -14.57 -4.48
CA GLY A 339 -14.22 -14.56 -3.33
C GLY A 339 -12.94 -13.76 -3.57
N ILE A 340 -12.93 -12.83 -4.53
CA ILE A 340 -11.74 -12.03 -4.86
C ILE A 340 -11.75 -10.75 -4.00
N TYR A 341 -11.27 -10.88 -2.77
CA TYR A 341 -11.03 -9.76 -1.86
C TYR A 341 -9.91 -10.12 -0.86
N SER A 342 -9.27 -9.10 -0.29
CA SER A 342 -8.09 -9.33 0.55
C SER A 342 -8.46 -9.71 1.97
N GLY A 343 -7.49 -10.30 2.68
CA GLY A 343 -7.57 -10.61 4.11
C GLY A 343 -7.82 -9.40 5.04
N ALA A 344 -7.80 -8.18 4.49
CA ALA A 344 -8.20 -6.98 5.23
C ALA A 344 -9.70 -6.98 5.55
N ASN A 345 -10.53 -7.67 4.75
CA ASN A 345 -11.96 -7.78 5.02
C ASN A 345 -12.25 -8.44 6.37
N GLU A 346 -11.61 -9.58 6.62
CA GLU A 346 -11.75 -10.32 7.87
C GLU A 346 -11.24 -9.48 9.04
N ARG A 347 -10.09 -8.82 8.90
CA ARG A 347 -9.55 -7.91 9.94
C ARG A 347 -10.45 -6.72 10.21
N ASN A 348 -11.07 -6.15 9.18
CA ASN A 348 -12.00 -5.03 9.31
C ASN A 348 -13.30 -5.48 9.97
N ALA A 349 -13.79 -6.68 9.63
CA ALA A 349 -14.97 -7.29 10.23
C ALA A 349 -14.77 -7.60 11.72
N ASP A 350 -13.59 -8.12 12.13
CA ASP A 350 -13.27 -8.46 13.52
C ASP A 350 -13.52 -7.31 14.50
N TYR A 351 -13.32 -6.06 14.06
CA TYR A 351 -13.54 -4.87 14.90
C TYR A 351 -14.95 -4.31 14.78
N SER A 352 -15.45 -4.15 13.55
CA SER A 352 -16.66 -3.37 13.28
C SER A 352 -17.94 -4.20 13.29
N ALA A 353 -17.89 -5.49 12.97
CA ALA A 353 -19.09 -6.33 12.81
C ALA A 353 -19.95 -6.42 14.08
N GLN A 354 -19.36 -6.30 15.27
CA GLN A 354 -20.09 -6.30 16.55
C GLN A 354 -21.08 -5.12 16.71
N ARG A 355 -20.94 -4.07 15.90
CA ARG A 355 -21.81 -2.88 15.89
C ARG A 355 -22.80 -2.89 14.72
N VAL A 356 -22.75 -3.91 13.87
CA VAL A 356 -23.48 -3.94 12.60
C VAL A 356 -24.56 -5.02 12.63
N ASP A 357 -25.80 -4.58 12.46
CA ASP A 357 -26.95 -5.44 12.25
C ASP A 357 -27.25 -5.49 10.74
N PHE A 358 -27.11 -6.66 10.14
CA PHE A 358 -27.37 -6.89 8.71
C PHE A 358 -28.79 -7.40 8.49
N ASP A 359 -29.52 -6.77 7.56
CA ASP A 359 -30.78 -7.31 7.07
C ASP A 359 -30.55 -8.68 6.38
N LYS A 360 -31.58 -9.54 6.39
CA LYS A 360 -31.52 -10.88 5.80
C LYS A 360 -31.24 -10.87 4.29
N ALA A 361 -31.55 -9.78 3.60
CA ALA A 361 -31.27 -9.62 2.18
C ALA A 361 -29.79 -9.31 1.87
N ILE A 362 -28.97 -8.98 2.86
CA ILE A 362 -27.55 -8.69 2.68
C ILE A 362 -26.76 -10.00 2.60
N THR A 363 -26.21 -10.28 1.42
CA THR A 363 -25.41 -11.48 1.14
C THR A 363 -23.94 -11.31 1.52
N GLU A 364 -23.16 -12.39 1.50
CA GLU A 364 -21.73 -12.35 1.86
C GLU A 364 -20.89 -11.49 0.91
N GLU A 365 -21.17 -11.49 -0.39
CA GLU A 365 -20.48 -10.60 -1.33
C GLU A 365 -20.78 -9.12 -1.05
N MET A 366 -21.98 -8.80 -0.55
CA MET A 366 -22.35 -7.44 -0.16
C MET A 366 -21.57 -7.03 1.10
N LYS A 367 -21.44 -7.93 2.08
CA LYS A 367 -20.60 -7.70 3.27
C LYS A 367 -19.14 -7.50 2.89
N ALA A 368 -18.60 -8.30 1.97
CA ALA A 368 -17.24 -8.13 1.48
C ALA A 368 -16.99 -6.73 0.86
N VAL A 369 -17.97 -6.16 0.15
CA VAL A 369 -17.85 -4.79 -0.36
C VAL A 369 -17.84 -3.75 0.76
N LEU A 370 -18.62 -3.97 1.82
CA LEU A 370 -18.75 -3.04 2.95
C LEU A 370 -17.51 -3.01 3.86
N PHE A 371 -16.79 -4.13 3.96
CA PHE A 371 -15.54 -4.25 4.72
C PHE A 371 -14.28 -4.04 3.86
N ASP A 372 -14.42 -3.90 2.54
CA ASP A 372 -13.29 -3.75 1.62
C ASP A 372 -12.45 -2.51 1.96
N ALA A 373 -11.14 -2.69 2.08
CA ALA A 373 -10.20 -1.62 2.35
C ALA A 373 -10.14 -0.67 1.15
N GLN A 374 -10.50 0.59 1.37
CA GLN A 374 -10.48 1.60 0.32
C GLN A 374 -9.12 2.32 0.33
N THR A 375 -8.44 2.38 -0.81
CA THR A 375 -7.24 3.22 -0.95
C THR A 375 -7.67 4.57 -1.50
N SER A 376 -7.31 5.68 -0.83
CA SER A 376 -7.71 7.05 -1.22
C SER A 376 -9.20 7.16 -1.56
N GLY A 377 -10.06 6.67 -0.67
CA GLY A 377 -11.51 6.72 -0.88
C GLY A 377 -12.10 8.12 -0.73
N GLY A 378 -13.43 8.17 -0.70
CA GLY A 378 -14.18 9.42 -0.63
C GLY A 378 -14.49 9.83 0.80
N LEU A 379 -14.88 11.09 0.97
CA LEU A 379 -15.52 11.57 2.19
C LEU A 379 -16.90 10.92 2.37
N LEU A 380 -17.16 10.49 3.60
CA LEU A 380 -18.46 10.10 4.15
C LEU A 380 -18.96 11.23 5.05
N ILE A 381 -19.98 11.94 4.60
CA ILE A 381 -20.41 13.21 5.18
C ILE A 381 -21.81 13.05 5.77
N ALA A 382 -22.00 13.48 7.03
CA ALA A 382 -23.30 13.60 7.65
C ALA A 382 -23.83 15.04 7.51
N LEU A 383 -24.92 15.20 6.76
CA LEU A 383 -25.52 16.49 6.43
C LEU A 383 -26.93 16.64 7.01
N PRO A 384 -27.35 17.83 7.46
CA PRO A 384 -28.74 18.11 7.78
C PRO A 384 -29.66 17.83 6.58
N ALA A 385 -30.78 17.12 6.79
CA ALA A 385 -31.67 16.66 5.73
C ALA A 385 -32.16 17.79 4.79
N ASP A 386 -32.40 18.98 5.34
CA ASP A 386 -32.85 20.18 4.61
C ASP A 386 -31.79 20.75 3.66
N LYS A 387 -30.52 20.37 3.82
CA LYS A 387 -29.40 20.87 3.01
C LYS A 387 -28.88 19.88 1.98
N VAL A 388 -29.28 18.60 2.06
CA VAL A 388 -28.71 17.51 1.25
C VAL A 388 -28.87 17.77 -0.24
N GLU A 389 -30.07 18.10 -0.71
CA GLU A 389 -30.34 18.26 -2.14
C GLU A 389 -29.47 19.37 -2.76
N ASN A 390 -29.35 20.51 -2.07
CA ASN A 390 -28.54 21.63 -2.53
C ASN A 390 -27.05 21.28 -2.49
N THR A 391 -26.61 20.60 -1.44
CA THR A 391 -25.23 20.14 -1.29
C THR A 391 -24.83 19.18 -2.41
N VAL A 392 -25.65 18.17 -2.69
CA VAL A 392 -25.42 17.19 -3.76
C VAL A 392 -25.40 17.86 -5.13
N ARG A 393 -26.36 18.76 -5.42
CA ARG A 393 -26.36 19.53 -6.68
C ARG A 393 -25.12 20.39 -6.83
N GLU A 394 -24.62 21.00 -5.75
CA GLU A 394 -23.39 21.80 -5.80
C GLU A 394 -22.15 20.93 -5.98
N MET A 395 -22.07 19.77 -5.31
CA MET A 395 -20.99 18.79 -5.53
C MET A 395 -20.94 18.32 -6.99
N GLN A 396 -22.10 18.02 -7.59
CA GLN A 396 -22.20 17.65 -9.01
C GLN A 396 -21.72 18.79 -9.92
N LYS A 397 -22.17 20.03 -9.67
CA LYS A 397 -21.72 21.21 -10.44
C LYS A 397 -20.23 21.49 -10.29
N ALA A 398 -19.67 21.26 -9.11
CA ALA A 398 -18.23 21.39 -8.86
C ALA A 398 -17.42 20.28 -9.54
N GLY A 399 -18.06 19.19 -9.98
CA GLY A 399 -17.41 18.03 -10.56
C GLY A 399 -16.76 17.14 -9.52
N VAL A 400 -17.41 16.96 -8.36
CA VAL A 400 -17.08 15.88 -7.42
C VAL A 400 -17.45 14.54 -8.09
N LEU A 401 -16.54 13.56 -8.00
CA LEU A 401 -16.64 12.28 -8.72
C LEU A 401 -17.96 11.54 -8.46
N CYS A 402 -18.41 11.55 -7.20
CA CYS A 402 -19.65 10.96 -6.76
C CYS A 402 -20.28 11.83 -5.65
N SER A 403 -21.59 11.77 -5.49
CA SER A 403 -22.34 12.44 -4.41
C SER A 403 -23.59 11.62 -4.07
N ALA A 404 -23.37 10.36 -3.71
CA ALA A 404 -24.43 9.39 -3.49
C ALA A 404 -25.00 9.53 -2.08
N VAL A 405 -26.33 9.62 -1.95
CA VAL A 405 -27.02 9.51 -0.67
C VAL A 405 -27.16 8.04 -0.32
N ILE A 406 -26.43 7.59 0.69
CA ILE A 406 -26.27 6.17 1.02
C ILE A 406 -27.01 5.73 2.28
N GLY A 407 -27.59 6.66 3.04
CA GLY A 407 -28.16 6.34 4.33
C GLY A 407 -28.53 7.57 5.15
N ARG A 408 -28.79 7.36 6.43
CA ARG A 408 -29.14 8.41 7.39
C ARG A 408 -28.79 8.03 8.82
N ILE A 409 -28.76 9.03 9.69
CA ILE A 409 -28.67 8.88 11.14
C ILE A 409 -30.09 8.91 11.71
N THR A 410 -30.46 7.90 12.51
CA THR A 410 -31.85 7.72 12.96
C THR A 410 -32.10 8.26 14.35
N GLU A 411 -31.32 7.81 15.33
CA GLU A 411 -31.54 8.11 16.75
C GLU A 411 -30.21 8.18 17.53
N ARG A 412 -30.29 8.62 18.80
CA ARG A 412 -29.15 8.56 19.73
C ARG A 412 -29.00 7.14 20.26
N SER A 413 -27.77 6.63 20.31
CA SER A 413 -27.46 5.29 20.81
C SER A 413 -25.97 5.17 21.18
N GLU A 414 -25.53 3.96 21.58
CA GLU A 414 -24.12 3.66 21.87
C GLU A 414 -23.28 3.35 20.61
N GLY A 415 -23.77 3.70 19.41
CA GLY A 415 -23.06 3.50 18.14
C GLY A 415 -23.38 2.18 17.46
N LYS A 416 -24.51 2.13 16.74
CA LYS A 416 -24.97 0.98 15.94
C LYS A 416 -25.11 1.32 14.46
N ILE A 417 -24.99 0.32 13.60
CA ILE A 417 -25.20 0.43 12.15
C ILE A 417 -26.17 -0.63 11.69
N ASN A 418 -27.24 -0.23 11.02
CA ASN A 418 -28.18 -1.12 10.36
C ASN A 418 -27.93 -1.09 8.85
N VAL A 419 -27.67 -2.24 8.24
CA VAL A 419 -27.46 -2.34 6.78
C VAL A 419 -28.68 -2.98 6.14
N LEU A 420 -29.33 -2.24 5.25
CA LEU A 420 -30.62 -2.56 4.66
C LEU A 420 -30.55 -2.58 3.12
N VAL A 421 -31.57 -3.16 2.50
CA VAL A 421 -31.85 -3.05 1.05
C VAL A 421 -33.18 -2.32 0.89
N CYS A 422 -33.20 -1.20 0.17
CA CYS A 422 -34.42 -0.40 0.00
C CYS A 422 -35.33 -0.88 -1.13
N GLY A 423 -34.84 -1.73 -2.03
CA GLY A 423 -35.60 -2.24 -3.17
C GLY A 423 -35.64 -1.27 -4.36
N ASP A 424 -34.82 -0.21 -4.33
CA ASP A 424 -34.64 0.67 -5.47
C ASP A 424 -33.72 -0.02 -6.49
N GLN A 425 -34.06 0.03 -7.79
CA GLN A 425 -33.16 -0.49 -8.83
C GLN A 425 -31.81 0.26 -8.73
N ARG A 426 -30.70 -0.50 -8.65
CA ARG A 426 -29.33 0.04 -8.49
C ARG A 426 -29.06 1.18 -9.48
N ASN A 427 -29.11 2.41 -8.99
CA ASN A 427 -28.69 3.58 -9.75
C ASN A 427 -27.18 3.74 -9.53
N ILE A 428 -26.38 2.96 -10.25
CA ILE A 428 -24.92 3.12 -10.25
C ILE A 428 -24.61 4.44 -10.95
N PRO A 429 -23.98 5.44 -10.30
CA PRO A 429 -23.52 6.62 -10.99
C PRO A 429 -22.47 6.21 -12.04
N VAL A 430 -22.80 6.35 -13.32
CA VAL A 430 -21.85 6.10 -14.41
C VAL A 430 -20.79 7.20 -14.36
N ILE A 431 -19.54 6.84 -14.08
CA ILE A 431 -18.40 7.76 -14.15
C ILE A 431 -18.29 8.22 -15.62
N SER A 432 -18.65 9.47 -15.89
CA SER A 432 -18.58 10.05 -17.23
C SER A 432 -17.11 10.19 -17.63
N LYS A 433 -16.66 9.41 -18.62
CA LYS A 433 -15.37 9.63 -19.27
C LYS A 433 -15.38 10.98 -19.99
N THR A 434 -14.39 11.83 -19.73
CA THR A 434 -14.13 13.01 -20.56
C THR A 434 -13.69 12.56 -21.96
N GLU A 435 -14.11 13.28 -23.00
CA GLU A 435 -14.13 12.89 -24.43
C GLU A 435 -12.77 12.59 -25.11
N ARG A 436 -11.67 12.45 -24.36
CA ARG A 436 -10.32 12.37 -24.94
C ARG A 436 -9.75 10.96 -25.13
N GLU A 437 -10.42 9.91 -24.65
CA GLU A 437 -9.83 8.56 -24.55
C GLU A 437 -10.40 7.51 -25.52
N GLN A 438 -11.34 7.86 -26.40
CA GLN A 438 -12.02 6.89 -27.27
C GLN A 438 -11.22 6.38 -28.48
N LYS A 439 -9.93 6.72 -28.63
CA LYS A 439 -9.14 6.32 -29.79
C LYS A 439 -7.87 5.54 -29.40
N MET A 440 -7.99 4.44 -28.65
CA MET A 440 -6.89 3.47 -28.50
C MET A 440 -7.32 2.16 -27.82
N SER A 441 -8.37 1.48 -28.31
CA SER A 441 -8.59 0.08 -27.93
C SER A 441 -9.49 -0.62 -28.94
N ALA A 442 -8.86 -1.24 -29.93
CA ALA A 442 -9.48 -2.26 -30.77
C ALA A 442 -8.40 -3.10 -31.44
N LYS A 443 -7.85 -4.08 -30.70
CA LYS A 443 -7.31 -5.37 -31.17
C LYS A 443 -6.53 -6.03 -30.04
N GLU A 444 -7.09 -7.06 -29.42
CA GLU A 444 -6.62 -8.45 -29.56
C GLU A 444 -7.42 -9.39 -28.64
N SER A 445 -7.46 -10.64 -29.08
CA SER A 445 -8.46 -11.64 -28.79
C SER A 445 -8.09 -12.59 -27.65
N LYS A 446 -9.15 -13.04 -26.96
CA LYS A 446 -9.29 -14.22 -26.09
C LYS A 446 -8.22 -15.31 -26.21
N ALA A 447 -7.62 -15.66 -25.06
CA ALA A 447 -7.13 -17.01 -24.76
C ALA A 447 -7.41 -17.32 -23.28
N GLU A 448 -8.10 -18.43 -23.03
CA GLU A 448 -8.42 -18.98 -21.71
C GLU A 448 -7.18 -19.68 -21.14
N SER A 449 -6.96 -19.56 -19.82
CA SER A 449 -5.72 -19.97 -19.14
C SER A 449 -5.73 -21.42 -18.67
N GLU A 450 -4.84 -22.25 -19.21
CA GLU A 450 -4.39 -23.53 -18.64
C GLU A 450 -2.91 -23.45 -18.17
N CYS A 451 -2.59 -24.22 -17.14
CA CYS A 451 -1.34 -24.22 -16.36
C CYS A 451 -0.05 -24.53 -17.16
N CYS A 452 1.06 -23.87 -16.80
CA CYS A 452 2.42 -23.98 -17.39
C CYS A 452 3.07 -25.37 -17.35
N ALA A 453 2.42 -26.40 -16.82
CA ALA A 453 2.93 -27.76 -16.94
C ALA A 453 2.45 -28.46 -18.22
N HIS A 454 1.36 -28.01 -18.86
CA HIS A 454 0.84 -28.55 -20.12
C HIS A 454 0.32 -27.43 -21.05
N GLY A 455 0.90 -26.23 -21.00
CA GLY A 455 0.42 -25.04 -21.71
C GLY A 455 1.36 -24.56 -22.82
N SER A 456 0.88 -24.63 -24.05
CA SER A 456 1.34 -23.87 -25.22
C SER A 456 1.54 -22.39 -24.86
N GLY A 457 2.77 -21.88 -24.91
CA GLY A 457 3.03 -20.46 -24.65
C GLY A 457 4.50 -20.07 -24.43
N GLY A 458 5.37 -21.01 -24.11
CA GLY A 458 6.81 -20.85 -24.32
C GLY A 458 7.16 -21.22 -25.76
N THR A 459 8.10 -20.53 -26.41
CA THR A 459 8.72 -21.12 -27.60
C THR A 459 9.20 -22.54 -27.23
N ASP A 460 8.93 -23.56 -28.05
CA ASP A 460 9.35 -24.96 -27.78
C ASP A 460 10.82 -25.04 -27.34
N LYS A 461 11.62 -24.10 -27.83
CA LYS A 461 13.01 -23.88 -27.47
C LYS A 461 13.23 -23.54 -25.98
N ALA A 462 12.46 -22.63 -25.39
CA ALA A 462 12.61 -22.25 -23.98
C ALA A 462 12.22 -23.40 -23.04
N MET A 463 11.13 -24.12 -23.35
CA MET A 463 10.71 -25.28 -22.59
C MET A 463 11.74 -26.41 -22.67
N LYS A 464 12.28 -26.66 -23.88
CA LYS A 464 13.36 -27.62 -24.09
C LYS A 464 14.63 -27.23 -23.34
N MET A 465 15.05 -25.97 -23.38
CA MET A 465 16.23 -25.49 -22.64
C MET A 465 16.07 -25.65 -21.13
N PHE A 466 14.87 -25.41 -20.59
CA PHE A 466 14.60 -25.63 -19.17
C PHE A 466 14.62 -27.11 -18.81
N GLN A 467 14.05 -27.99 -19.65
CA GLN A 467 14.12 -29.44 -19.47
C GLN A 467 15.56 -29.96 -19.54
N ASP A 468 16.36 -29.47 -20.49
CA ASP A 468 17.78 -29.81 -20.63
C ASP A 468 18.58 -29.37 -19.39
N PHE A 469 18.32 -28.15 -18.89
CA PHE A 469 18.91 -27.65 -17.65
C PHE A 469 18.53 -28.53 -16.45
N MET A 470 17.25 -28.85 -16.28
CA MET A 470 16.77 -29.70 -15.18
C MET A 470 17.37 -31.12 -15.26
N GLY A 471 17.45 -31.68 -16.47
CA GLY A 471 18.12 -32.96 -16.70
C GLY A 471 19.59 -32.92 -16.32
N SER A 472 20.31 -31.87 -16.71
CA SER A 472 21.73 -31.68 -16.35
C SER A 472 21.92 -31.44 -14.85
N ALA A 473 21.02 -30.69 -14.21
CA ALA A 473 21.10 -30.40 -12.78
C ALA A 473 20.89 -31.65 -11.93
N MET A 474 19.97 -32.54 -12.35
CA MET A 474 19.66 -33.80 -11.66
C MET A 474 20.55 -34.98 -12.05
N ALA A 475 21.41 -34.82 -13.07
CA ALA A 475 22.40 -35.85 -13.44
C ALA A 475 23.43 -36.07 -12.32
N PRO A 476 23.96 -37.30 -12.16
CA PRO A 476 24.99 -37.59 -11.15
C PRO A 476 26.25 -36.73 -11.38
N GLY A 477 26.85 -36.25 -10.29
CA GLY A 477 28.09 -35.48 -10.33
C GLY A 477 28.83 -35.60 -8.99
N ALA A 478 29.33 -34.48 -8.46
CA ALA A 478 29.91 -34.47 -7.11
C ALA A 478 28.91 -34.80 -5.99
N ILE A 479 27.61 -34.61 -6.27
CA ILE A 479 26.50 -35.06 -5.43
C ILE A 479 25.81 -36.18 -6.22
N ASP A 480 25.58 -37.31 -5.56
CA ASP A 480 24.90 -38.46 -6.15
C ASP A 480 23.41 -38.19 -6.38
N VAL A 481 22.76 -39.05 -7.18
CA VAL A 481 21.36 -38.85 -7.59
C VAL A 481 20.39 -38.96 -6.42
N VAL A 482 20.65 -39.83 -5.43
CA VAL A 482 19.79 -40.02 -4.25
C VAL A 482 19.82 -38.75 -3.40
N SER A 483 21.01 -38.25 -3.09
CA SER A 483 21.19 -37.00 -2.36
C SER A 483 20.52 -35.81 -3.08
N LYS A 484 20.63 -35.72 -4.41
CA LYS A 484 19.99 -34.66 -5.20
C LYS A 484 18.46 -34.73 -5.15
N GLU A 485 17.88 -35.92 -5.19
CA GLU A 485 16.41 -36.07 -5.09
C GLU A 485 15.89 -35.70 -3.70
N LEU A 486 16.59 -36.10 -2.62
CA LEU A 486 16.24 -35.66 -1.26
C LEU A 486 16.34 -34.14 -1.10
N MET A 487 17.39 -33.52 -1.67
CA MET A 487 17.51 -32.06 -1.72
C MET A 487 16.36 -31.42 -2.52
N ALA A 488 15.95 -32.01 -3.65
CA ALA A 488 14.85 -31.50 -4.46
C ALA A 488 13.50 -31.61 -3.73
N VAL A 489 13.26 -32.68 -2.97
CA VAL A 489 12.10 -32.81 -2.08
C VAL A 489 12.11 -31.70 -1.02
N ALA A 490 13.22 -31.51 -0.32
CA ALA A 490 13.35 -30.47 0.70
C ALA A 490 13.13 -29.06 0.13
N LEU A 491 13.76 -28.75 -1.01
CA LEU A 491 13.61 -27.47 -1.70
C LEU A 491 12.18 -27.25 -2.19
N GLY A 492 11.56 -28.25 -2.81
CA GLY A 492 10.18 -28.19 -3.28
C GLY A 492 9.19 -27.89 -2.14
N LEU A 493 9.37 -28.56 -1.01
CA LEU A 493 8.58 -28.32 0.20
C LEU A 493 8.82 -26.91 0.78
N ALA A 494 10.08 -26.45 0.84
CA ALA A 494 10.44 -25.15 1.38
C ALA A 494 9.89 -23.97 0.54
N VAL A 495 9.84 -24.11 -0.78
CA VAL A 495 9.28 -23.09 -1.69
C VAL A 495 7.78 -23.27 -1.97
N HIS A 496 7.12 -24.22 -1.30
CA HIS A 496 5.68 -24.49 -1.44
C HIS A 496 5.20 -24.87 -2.84
N CYS A 497 6.06 -25.53 -3.63
CA CYS A 497 5.69 -25.94 -4.98
C CYS A 497 5.10 -27.36 -4.99
N VAL A 498 3.78 -27.48 -4.83
CA VAL A 498 3.04 -28.76 -4.80
C VAL A 498 3.42 -29.70 -5.96
N PRO A 499 3.48 -29.26 -7.23
CA PRO A 499 3.84 -30.14 -8.34
C PRO A 499 5.28 -30.66 -8.26
N CYS A 500 6.25 -29.80 -7.92
CA CYS A 500 7.65 -30.21 -7.79
C CYS A 500 7.84 -31.18 -6.63
N SER A 501 7.29 -30.87 -5.45
CA SER A 501 7.31 -31.77 -4.30
C SER A 501 6.72 -33.13 -4.66
N ARG A 502 5.55 -33.16 -5.31
CA ARG A 502 4.89 -34.41 -5.70
C ARG A 502 5.71 -35.22 -6.71
N ILE A 503 6.32 -34.58 -7.71
CA ILE A 503 7.15 -35.27 -8.72
C ILE A 503 8.40 -35.86 -8.07
N HIS A 504 9.12 -35.08 -7.27
CA HIS A 504 10.35 -35.53 -6.65
C HIS A 504 10.11 -36.58 -5.56
N ILE A 505 9.04 -36.45 -4.77
CA ILE A 505 8.67 -37.49 -3.79
C ILE A 505 8.36 -38.82 -4.50
N LYS A 506 7.58 -38.80 -5.59
CA LYS A 506 7.30 -40.02 -6.37
C LYS A 506 8.57 -40.64 -6.94
N LYS A 507 9.43 -39.82 -7.54
CA LYS A 507 10.69 -40.28 -8.11
C LYS A 507 11.62 -40.86 -7.04
N SER A 508 11.68 -40.26 -5.86
CA SER A 508 12.40 -40.80 -4.70
C SER A 508 11.90 -42.19 -4.31
N LEU A 509 10.58 -42.37 -4.23
CA LEU A 509 9.98 -43.68 -3.93
C LEU A 509 10.28 -44.71 -5.02
N GLU A 510 10.23 -44.33 -6.31
CA GLU A 510 10.61 -45.18 -7.44
C GLU A 510 12.10 -45.59 -7.40
N MET A 511 12.94 -44.73 -6.85
CA MET A 511 14.37 -45.00 -6.62
C MET A 511 14.65 -45.85 -5.37
N GLY A 512 13.61 -46.21 -4.60
CA GLY A 512 13.74 -47.01 -3.38
C GLY A 512 14.14 -46.22 -2.13
N ILE A 513 14.09 -44.89 -2.18
CA ILE A 513 14.35 -44.01 -1.03
C ILE A 513 13.24 -44.22 0.01
N GLY A 514 13.64 -44.50 1.25
CA GLY A 514 12.74 -44.87 2.33
C GLY A 514 11.96 -43.69 2.90
N LYS A 515 10.91 -43.99 3.66
CA LYS A 515 10.12 -43.00 4.38
C LYS A 515 10.96 -42.17 5.35
N GLU A 516 11.87 -42.80 6.08
CA GLU A 516 12.72 -42.11 7.07
C GLU A 516 13.59 -41.03 6.42
N GLU A 517 14.18 -41.33 5.26
CA GLU A 517 14.98 -40.37 4.48
C GLU A 517 14.13 -39.21 3.95
N LEU A 518 12.90 -39.48 3.50
CA LEU A 518 11.96 -38.45 3.09
C LEU A 518 11.49 -37.58 4.27
N GLU A 519 11.30 -38.18 5.45
CA GLU A 519 10.96 -37.46 6.67
C GLU A 519 12.10 -36.56 7.14
N GLU A 520 13.36 -36.99 7.03
CA GLU A 520 14.52 -36.14 7.31
C GLU A 520 14.64 -34.98 6.32
N ALA A 521 14.45 -35.22 5.02
CA ALA A 521 14.44 -34.17 4.01
C ALA A 521 13.29 -33.16 4.25
N ALA A 522 12.11 -33.64 4.62
CA ALA A 522 10.99 -32.79 5.00
C ALA A 522 11.28 -32.00 6.29
N ALA A 523 11.94 -32.61 7.28
CA ALA A 523 12.34 -31.93 8.52
C ALA A 523 13.34 -30.79 8.25
N LEU A 524 14.27 -30.97 7.31
CA LEU A 524 15.14 -29.89 6.83
C LEU A 524 14.31 -28.76 6.21
N ALA A 525 13.33 -29.06 5.36
CA ALA A 525 12.44 -28.04 4.82
C ALA A 525 11.68 -27.28 5.92
N VAL A 526 11.19 -27.99 6.94
CA VAL A 526 10.49 -27.40 8.10
C VAL A 526 11.42 -26.50 8.93
N ALA A 527 12.69 -26.88 9.10
CA ALA A 527 13.65 -26.06 9.83
C ALA A 527 13.87 -24.68 9.19
N PHE A 528 13.78 -24.58 7.86
CA PHE A 528 14.01 -23.33 7.12
C PHE A 528 12.73 -22.59 6.70
N ALA A 529 11.61 -23.29 6.49
CA ALA A 529 10.34 -22.71 6.02
C ALA A 529 9.18 -22.82 7.03
N GLY A 530 9.43 -23.41 8.20
CA GLY A 530 8.50 -23.45 9.32
C GLY A 530 7.24 -24.31 9.08
N CYS A 531 6.16 -23.97 9.81
CA CYS A 531 4.93 -24.76 9.86
C CYS A 531 4.27 -24.97 8.50
N ARG A 532 4.43 -24.03 7.56
CA ARG A 532 3.86 -24.18 6.22
C ARG A 532 4.42 -25.42 5.51
N ALA A 533 5.73 -25.66 5.59
CA ALA A 533 6.37 -26.82 4.93
C ALA A 533 5.91 -28.13 5.57
N LEU A 534 5.66 -28.11 6.89
CA LEU A 534 5.12 -29.25 7.63
C LEU A 534 3.70 -29.60 7.16
N MET A 535 2.85 -28.60 6.95
CA MET A 535 1.48 -28.80 6.45
C MET A 535 1.48 -29.41 5.05
N LEU A 536 2.30 -28.87 4.13
CA LEU A 536 2.41 -29.40 2.77
C LEU A 536 2.99 -30.83 2.76
N TRP A 537 3.98 -31.11 3.61
CA TRP A 537 4.50 -32.47 3.78
C TRP A 537 3.43 -33.42 4.27
N ASN A 538 2.65 -33.05 5.29
CA ASN A 538 1.57 -33.89 5.81
C ASN A 538 0.48 -34.15 4.76
N GLU A 539 0.11 -33.13 3.99
CA GLU A 539 -0.83 -33.27 2.86
C GLU A 539 -0.30 -34.26 1.82
N LEU A 540 0.92 -34.06 1.32
CA LEU A 540 1.51 -34.91 0.30
C LEU A 540 1.81 -36.33 0.80
N LYS A 541 2.21 -36.48 2.06
CA LYS A 541 2.42 -37.77 2.72
C LYS A 541 1.12 -38.58 2.75
N ASN A 542 0.00 -37.93 3.08
CA ASN A 542 -1.32 -38.55 3.07
C ASN A 542 -1.79 -38.87 1.63
N ASP A 543 -1.67 -37.91 0.71
CA ASP A 543 -2.05 -38.06 -0.71
C ASP A 543 -1.32 -39.22 -1.39
N LEU A 544 -0.01 -39.33 -1.14
CA LEU A 544 0.86 -40.32 -1.75
C LEU A 544 0.92 -41.64 -0.96
N LYS A 545 0.15 -41.76 0.13
CA LYS A 545 0.07 -42.95 0.99
C LYS A 545 1.45 -43.44 1.46
N ILE A 546 2.29 -42.50 1.87
CA ILE A 546 3.64 -42.79 2.39
C ILE A 546 3.47 -43.20 3.85
N ASN A 547 3.23 -44.50 4.05
CA ASN A 547 2.93 -45.11 5.35
C ASN A 547 4.15 -45.34 6.21
#